data_AF-A0AAD2V4B6-F1
#
_entry.id   AF-A0AAD2V4B6-F1
#
_cell.length_a   1.000
_cell.length_b   1.000
_cell.length_c   1.000
_cell.angle_alpha   90.00
_cell.angle_beta   90.00
_cell.angle_gamma   90.00
#
_symmetry.space_group_name_H-M   'P 1'
#
loop_
_entity.id
_entity.type
_entity.pdbx_description
1 polymer ?
#
loop_
_entity_poly.entity_id
_entity_poly.type
_entity_poly.pdbx_seq_one_letter_code
_entity_poly.pdbx_strand_id
1 'polypeptide(L)'
;VLPGSLAFIGSDDKFDKFVTAGAGEGIQLYAIGVDYLQGKRVTETVAIGDIGVGNYFETGRSFAMLVKAAAALNVDTPLAVDAAGVLRIGVVGTDHIVAYSKEKFTVGASSELVIVRAA
;
A
#
# COMPACT_ATOMS: atom_id res chain seq x y z
N VAL A 1 -5.08 -1.32 -10.04
CA VAL A 1 -4.40 -1.81 -8.81
C VAL A 1 -5.39 -2.60 -7.95
N LEU A 2 -4.91 -3.48 -7.07
CA LEU A 2 -5.77 -4.18 -6.12
C LEU A 2 -6.05 -3.31 -4.88
N PRO A 3 -7.21 -3.48 -4.21
CA PRO A 3 -7.44 -2.91 -2.89
C PRO A 3 -6.32 -3.26 -1.91
N GLY A 4 -5.93 -2.30 -1.08
CA GLY A 4 -4.76 -2.37 -0.18
C GLY A 4 -3.45 -1.91 -0.82
N SER A 5 -3.45 -1.47 -2.09
CA SER A 5 -2.29 -0.81 -2.70
C SER A 5 -2.22 0.67 -2.28
N LEU A 6 -1.02 1.24 -2.25
CA LEU A 6 -0.80 2.68 -2.12
C LEU A 6 -0.81 3.36 -3.49
N ALA A 7 -1.37 4.56 -3.50
CA ALA A 7 -1.37 5.49 -4.63
C ALA A 7 -1.10 6.91 -4.14
N PHE A 8 -0.82 7.81 -5.08
CA PHE A 8 -0.72 9.25 -4.86
C PHE A 8 -1.49 9.99 -5.96
N ILE A 9 -1.72 11.29 -5.79
CA ILE A 9 -2.32 12.12 -6.85
C ILE A 9 -1.20 12.64 -7.75
N GLY A 10 -1.24 12.26 -9.03
CA GLY A 10 -0.28 12.69 -10.05
C GLY A 10 -0.58 14.09 -10.60
N SER A 11 0.18 14.50 -11.62
CA SER A 11 0.04 15.83 -12.25
C SER A 11 -1.31 16.09 -12.93
N ASP A 12 -2.03 15.03 -13.26
CA ASP A 12 -3.33 15.09 -13.96
C ASP A 12 -4.52 15.06 -12.99
N ASP A 13 -4.28 15.30 -11.69
CA ASP A 13 -5.28 15.25 -10.61
C ASP A 13 -6.01 13.89 -10.49
N LYS A 14 -5.31 12.81 -10.86
CA LYS A 14 -5.80 11.42 -10.79
C LYS A 14 -4.91 10.57 -9.90
N PHE A 15 -5.47 9.47 -9.39
CA PHE A 15 -4.66 8.44 -8.74
C PHE A 15 -3.65 7.86 -9.73
N ASP A 16 -2.39 7.89 -9.33
CA ASP A 16 -1.30 7.25 -10.04
C ASP A 16 -0.62 6.20 -9.16
N LYS A 17 0.04 5.24 -9.80
CA LYS A 17 0.78 4.16 -9.15
C LYS A 17 2.25 4.54 -9.01
N PHE A 18 2.89 3.96 -8.01
CA PHE A 18 4.34 4.04 -7.90
C PHE A 18 5.00 3.32 -9.07
N VAL A 19 6.09 3.89 -9.58
CA VAL A 19 6.97 3.27 -10.60
C VAL A 19 8.40 3.07 -10.08
N THR A 20 8.70 3.62 -8.90
CA THR A 20 10.01 3.53 -8.23
C THR A 20 9.81 2.95 -6.84
N ALA A 21 10.59 1.94 -6.48
CA ALA A 21 10.57 1.37 -5.15
C ALA A 21 11.23 2.31 -4.13
N GLY A 22 10.72 2.35 -2.89
CA GLY A 22 11.24 3.21 -1.82
C GLY A 22 10.84 4.68 -1.94
N ALA A 23 10.00 5.03 -2.91
CA ALA A 23 9.43 6.37 -3.07
C ALA A 23 8.37 6.68 -1.99
N GLY A 24 7.82 7.90 -2.00
CA GLY A 24 6.77 8.33 -1.06
C GLY A 24 7.16 9.50 -0.17
N GLU A 25 8.43 9.89 -0.16
CA GLU A 25 8.87 11.06 0.59
C GLU A 25 8.22 12.34 0.04
N GLY A 26 7.65 13.15 0.93
CA GLY A 26 7.10 14.46 0.61
C GLY A 26 5.79 14.44 -0.19
N ILE A 27 5.14 13.29 -0.37
CA ILE A 27 3.86 13.18 -1.06
C ILE A 27 2.75 12.63 -0.16
N GLN A 28 1.51 13.08 -0.38
CA GLN A 28 0.35 12.54 0.30
C GLN A 28 0.00 11.16 -0.28
N LEU A 29 -0.06 10.17 0.61
CA LEU A 29 -0.38 8.79 0.27
C LEU A 29 -1.86 8.49 0.47
N TYR A 30 -2.38 7.62 -0.39
CA TYR A 30 -3.75 7.12 -0.33
C TYR A 30 -3.76 5.60 -0.36
N ALA A 31 -4.45 4.99 0.58
CA ALA A 31 -4.74 3.55 0.57
C ALA A 31 -5.97 3.29 -0.29
N ILE A 32 -5.79 2.56 -1.39
CA ILE A 32 -6.87 2.20 -2.29
C ILE A 32 -7.78 1.18 -1.60
N GLY A 33 -9.04 1.56 -1.43
CA GLY A 33 -10.08 0.72 -0.85
C GLY A 33 -10.72 -0.21 -1.88
N VAL A 34 -11.71 -0.97 -1.41
CA VAL A 34 -12.60 -1.73 -2.28
C VAL A 34 -13.48 -0.75 -3.05
N ASP A 35 -13.58 -0.94 -4.37
CA ASP A 35 -14.44 -0.14 -5.22
C ASP A 35 -15.89 -0.64 -5.14
N TYR A 36 -16.54 -0.29 -4.04
CA TYR A 36 -17.95 -0.60 -3.79
C TYR A 36 -18.89 0.16 -4.73
N LEU A 37 -18.44 1.28 -5.33
CA LEU A 37 -19.25 2.06 -6.27
C LEU A 37 -19.51 1.29 -7.57
N GLN A 38 -18.57 0.43 -7.96
CA GLN A 38 -18.71 -0.48 -9.11
C GLN A 38 -19.16 -1.90 -8.71
N GLY A 39 -19.46 -2.15 -7.43
CA GLY A 39 -19.83 -3.48 -6.94
C GLY A 39 -18.68 -4.49 -6.91
N LYS A 40 -17.42 -4.03 -6.96
CA LYS A 40 -16.23 -4.88 -6.96
C LYS A 40 -15.89 -5.38 -5.56
N ARG A 41 -15.19 -6.51 -5.52
CA ARG A 41 -14.69 -7.18 -4.31
C ARG A 41 -13.23 -6.83 -4.04
N VAL A 42 -12.75 -7.18 -2.86
CA VAL A 42 -11.36 -6.97 -2.43
C VAL A 42 -10.32 -7.66 -3.32
N THR A 43 -10.72 -8.72 -4.03
CA THR A 43 -9.88 -9.49 -4.94
C THR A 43 -9.88 -8.96 -6.37
N GLU A 44 -10.69 -7.95 -6.67
CA GLU A 44 -10.86 -7.42 -8.02
C GLU A 44 -10.12 -6.11 -8.19
N THR A 45 -9.48 -5.94 -9.34
CA THR A 45 -8.67 -4.76 -9.63
C THR A 45 -9.53 -3.56 -10.00
N VAL A 46 -9.15 -2.39 -9.49
CA VAL A 46 -9.56 -1.10 -10.07
C VAL A 46 -8.73 -0.88 -11.34
N ALA A 47 -9.39 -0.80 -12.50
CA ALA A 47 -8.69 -0.67 -13.78
C ALA A 47 -8.25 0.78 -14.02
N ILE A 48 -7.35 0.98 -15.00
CA ILE A 48 -6.94 2.33 -15.40
C ILE A 48 -8.14 3.01 -16.06
N GLY A 49 -8.42 4.24 -15.66
CA GLY A 49 -9.57 5.02 -16.15
C GLY A 49 -10.87 4.78 -15.37
N ASP A 50 -10.90 3.82 -14.44
CA ASP A 50 -12.02 3.61 -13.52
C ASP A 50 -12.02 4.63 -12.38
N ILE A 51 -13.15 4.70 -11.67
CA ILE A 51 -13.28 5.43 -10.42
C ILE A 51 -12.66 4.58 -9.31
N GLY A 52 -11.62 5.09 -8.66
CA GLY A 52 -11.05 4.48 -7.46
C GLY A 52 -11.50 5.21 -6.19
N VAL A 53 -11.66 4.47 -5.09
CA VAL A 53 -11.86 5.03 -3.76
C VAL A 53 -10.55 4.93 -2.99
N GLY A 54 -9.97 6.08 -2.62
CA GLY A 54 -8.75 6.15 -1.82
C GLY A 54 -9.00 6.80 -0.47
N ASN A 55 -8.51 6.19 0.60
CA ASN A 55 -8.51 6.77 1.93
C ASN A 55 -7.17 7.46 2.19
N TYR A 56 -7.19 8.62 2.86
CA TYR A 56 -5.97 9.25 3.34
C TYR A 56 -5.18 8.27 4.21
N PHE A 57 -3.93 8.02 3.84
CA PHE A 57 -3.04 7.15 4.58
C PHE A 57 -2.32 7.97 5.65
N GLU A 58 -3.05 8.30 6.72
CA GLU A 58 -2.58 9.20 7.77
C GLU A 58 -1.79 8.46 8.84
N THR A 59 -0.70 9.09 9.29
CA THR A 59 0.17 8.64 10.38
C THR A 59 -0.61 8.13 11.59
N GLY A 60 -0.20 6.97 12.11
CA GLY A 60 -0.78 6.36 13.31
C GLY A 60 -2.07 5.57 13.08
N ARG A 61 -2.77 5.75 11.95
CA ARG A 61 -3.95 4.94 11.60
C ARG A 61 -3.54 3.55 11.14
N SER A 62 -4.46 2.60 11.31
CA SER A 62 -4.25 1.20 10.93
C SER A 62 -5.02 0.87 9.67
N PHE A 63 -4.39 0.15 8.77
CA PHE A 63 -4.95 -0.24 7.49
C PHE A 63 -4.60 -1.69 7.18
N ALA A 64 -5.48 -2.38 6.45
CA ALA A 64 -5.15 -3.63 5.80
C ALA A 64 -4.52 -3.30 4.44
N MET A 65 -3.22 -3.55 4.32
CA MET A 65 -2.43 -3.18 3.13
C MET A 65 -1.84 -4.42 2.48
N LEU A 66 -1.72 -4.41 1.15
CA LEU A 66 -1.05 -5.48 0.44
C LEU A 66 0.44 -5.44 0.76
N VAL A 67 0.95 -6.54 1.29
CA VAL A 67 2.38 -6.77 1.51
C VAL A 67 2.85 -7.83 0.52
N LYS A 68 4.05 -7.62 -0.05
CA LYS A 68 4.67 -8.46 -1.05
C LYS A 68 4.84 -9.90 -0.55
N ALA A 69 4.64 -10.85 -1.47
CA ALA A 69 4.86 -12.28 -1.24
C ALA A 69 6.19 -12.58 -0.54
N ALA A 70 6.21 -13.64 0.26
CA ALA A 70 7.37 -14.12 1.01
C ALA A 70 8.00 -13.12 2.01
N ALA A 71 7.34 -12.00 2.31
CA ALA A 71 7.79 -11.10 3.37
C ALA A 71 7.59 -11.75 4.74
N ALA A 72 8.70 -11.95 5.47
CA ALA A 72 8.69 -12.40 6.86
C ALA A 72 8.63 -11.17 7.78
N LEU A 73 7.47 -10.92 8.37
CA LEU A 73 7.20 -9.78 9.22
C LEU A 73 7.29 -10.18 10.69
N ASN A 74 7.93 -9.34 11.49
CA ASN A 74 7.75 -9.25 12.94
C ASN A 74 6.92 -8.01 13.27
N VAL A 75 6.52 -7.84 14.54
CA VAL A 75 5.96 -6.56 14.99
C VAL A 75 6.97 -5.44 14.75
N ASP A 76 6.49 -4.29 14.29
CA ASP A 76 7.27 -3.09 13.96
C ASP A 76 8.30 -3.28 12.82
N THR A 77 8.08 -4.24 11.92
CA THR A 77 8.91 -4.35 10.70
C THR A 77 8.67 -3.12 9.82
N PRO A 78 9.72 -2.39 9.41
CA PRO A 78 9.59 -1.21 8.56
C PRO A 78 9.17 -1.61 7.15
N LEU A 79 8.17 -0.92 6.61
CA LEU A 79 7.61 -1.16 5.28
C LEU A 79 7.76 0.07 4.40
N ALA A 80 8.22 -0.15 3.18
CA ALA A 80 8.33 0.84 2.13
C ALA A 80 7.45 0.43 0.94
N VAL A 81 7.08 1.40 0.10
CA VAL A 81 6.32 1.11 -1.12
C VAL A 81 7.23 0.52 -2.19
N ASP A 82 6.71 -0.41 -2.99
CA ASP A 82 7.37 -0.92 -4.19
C ASP A 82 6.84 -0.28 -5.49
N ALA A 83 7.45 -0.61 -6.62
CA ALA A 83 7.06 -0.10 -7.94
C ALA A 83 5.70 -0.63 -8.45
N ALA A 84 4.95 -1.40 -7.64
CA ALA A 84 3.58 -1.79 -7.92
C ALA A 84 2.58 -1.15 -6.93
N GLY A 85 3.05 -0.28 -6.02
CA GLY A 85 2.23 0.28 -4.96
C GLY A 85 1.95 -0.69 -3.80
N VAL A 86 2.62 -1.84 -3.78
CA VAL A 86 2.52 -2.86 -2.72
C VAL A 86 3.60 -2.59 -1.68
N LEU A 87 3.34 -2.92 -0.41
CA LEU A 87 4.34 -2.80 0.64
C LEU A 87 5.38 -3.91 0.55
N ARG A 88 6.63 -3.56 0.77
CA ARG A 88 7.75 -4.49 0.96
C ARG A 88 8.50 -4.15 2.23
N ILE A 89 9.32 -5.08 2.71
CA ILE A 89 10.27 -4.76 3.78
C ILE A 89 11.20 -3.64 3.28
N GLY A 90 11.21 -2.54 4.02
CA GLY A 90 12.01 -1.36 3.75
C GLY A 90 13.38 -1.44 4.43
N VAL A 91 14.36 -0.77 3.84
CA VAL A 91 15.69 -0.57 4.42
C VAL A 91 15.74 0.80 5.07
N VAL A 92 15.78 0.83 6.40
CA VAL A 92 15.85 2.09 7.18
C VAL A 92 17.09 2.89 6.79
N GLY A 93 16.91 4.19 6.55
CA GLY A 93 17.98 5.10 6.12
C GLY A 93 18.28 5.08 4.61
N THR A 94 17.62 4.22 3.84
CA THR A 94 17.68 4.21 2.37
C THR A 94 16.30 4.44 1.76
N ASP A 95 15.30 3.70 2.25
CA ASP A 95 13.92 3.80 1.79
C ASP A 95 13.12 4.79 2.62
N HIS A 96 12.12 5.42 2.00
CA HIS A 96 11.07 6.10 2.75
C HIS A 96 10.14 5.07 3.39
N ILE A 97 10.15 4.99 4.72
CA ILE A 97 9.32 4.07 5.49
C ILE A 97 7.94 4.67 5.66
N VAL A 98 6.93 4.03 5.07
CA VAL A 98 5.54 4.51 5.05
C VAL A 98 4.67 3.82 6.09
N ALA A 99 5.06 2.64 6.56
CA ALA A 99 4.27 1.88 7.52
C ALA A 99 5.13 0.93 8.36
N TYR A 100 4.53 0.43 9.44
CA TYR A 100 5.08 -0.62 10.30
C TYR A 100 4.06 -1.74 10.46
N SER A 101 4.50 -3.00 10.38
CA SER A 101 3.62 -4.16 10.64
C SER A 101 3.19 -4.23 12.10
N LYS A 102 1.94 -4.65 12.35
CA LYS A 102 1.41 -4.82 13.72
C LYS A 102 1.50 -6.24 14.26
N GLU A 103 1.88 -7.19 13.42
CA GLU A 103 1.84 -8.61 13.74
C GLU A 103 3.07 -9.34 13.24
N LYS A 104 3.33 -10.51 13.83
CA LYS A 104 4.30 -11.47 13.31
C LYS A 104 3.59 -12.38 12.32
N PHE A 105 3.91 -12.22 11.04
CA PHE A 105 3.23 -12.91 9.95
C PHE A 105 4.20 -13.17 8.80
N THR A 106 4.11 -14.34 8.17
CA THR A 106 4.87 -14.64 6.96
C THR A 106 3.90 -14.66 5.79
N VAL A 107 4.05 -13.70 4.88
CA VAL A 107 3.22 -13.59 3.69
C VAL A 107 3.45 -14.81 2.81
N GLY A 108 2.37 -15.37 2.27
CA GLY A 108 2.39 -16.53 1.40
C GLY A 108 3.06 -16.30 0.04
N ALA A 109 2.75 -17.18 -0.92
CA ALA A 109 3.33 -17.16 -2.27
C ALA A 109 2.84 -15.99 -3.13
N SER A 110 1.84 -15.25 -2.69
CA SER A 110 1.30 -14.06 -3.35
C SER A 110 1.15 -12.95 -2.33
N SER A 111 1.03 -11.71 -2.81
CA SER A 111 0.81 -10.58 -1.90
C SER A 111 -0.51 -10.73 -1.14
N GLU A 112 -0.49 -10.44 0.15
CA GLU A 112 -1.66 -10.61 1.04
C GLU A 112 -1.93 -9.32 1.82
N LEU A 113 -3.17 -9.15 2.26
CA LEU A 113 -3.56 -8.05 3.12
C LEU A 113 -3.06 -8.31 4.55
N VAL A 114 -2.21 -7.42 5.03
CA VAL A 114 -1.65 -7.47 6.40
C VAL A 114 -2.01 -6.18 7.12
N ILE A 115 -2.27 -6.28 8.42
CA ILE A 115 -2.56 -5.09 9.23
C ILE A 115 -1.26 -4.33 9.53
N VAL A 116 -1.21 -3.07 9.09
CA VAL A 116 -0.08 -2.17 9.29
C VAL A 116 -0.53 -0.86 9.94
N ARG A 117 0.39 -0.18 10.61
CA ARG A 117 0.25 1.20 11.09
C ARG A 117 0.98 2.13 10.14
N ALA A 118 0.32 3.17 9.64
CA ALA A 118 1.00 4.22 8.89
C ALA A 118 2.05 4.92 9.80
N ALA A 119 3.23 5.17 9.23
CA ALA A 119 4.38 5.75 9.92
C ALA A 119 4.17 7.20 10.30
#